data_AF-A0ABD8A7G2-F1
#
_entry.id   AF-A0ABD8A7G2-F1
#
_cell.length_a   1.000
_cell.length_b   1.000
_cell.length_c   1.000
_cell.angle_alpha   90.00
_cell.angle_beta   90.00
_cell.angle_gamma   90.00
#
_symmetry.space_group_name_H-M   'P 1'
#
loop_
_entity.id
_entity.type
_entity.pdbx_description
1 polymer ?
#
loop_
_entity_poly.entity_id
_entity_poly.type
_entity_poly.pdbx_seq_one_letter_code
_entity_poly.pdbx_strand_id
1 'polypeptide(L)'
;MSDIFPWRRPVKAPIPTSVKAQLIRHFSIGLLYPINEEIMEYRRKSGLAPVPPTAHRYPEAVQDVQTLIKAMKVDKKIGLDLDTMEYQC
;
A
#
# COMPACT_ATOMS: atom_id res chain seq x y z
N MET A 1 -22.14 26.14 0.24
CA MET A 1 -20.73 25.78 0.49
C MET A 1 -20.13 25.30 -0.81
N SER A 2 -19.27 26.11 -1.42
CA SER A 2 -18.47 25.72 -2.58
C SER A 2 -17.54 24.58 -2.19
N ASP A 3 -17.62 23.44 -2.88
CA ASP A 3 -16.69 22.33 -2.70
C ASP A 3 -15.26 22.84 -2.89
N ILE A 4 -14.49 22.90 -1.80
CA ILE A 4 -13.11 23.41 -1.78
C ILE A 4 -12.20 22.55 -2.68
N PHE A 5 -12.64 21.33 -3.04
CA PHE A 5 -11.91 20.42 -3.91
C PHE A 5 -12.85 19.68 -4.89
N PRO A 6 -13.23 20.31 -6.02
CA PRO A 6 -14.20 19.73 -6.96
C PRO A 6 -13.76 18.38 -7.58
N TRP A 7 -12.47 18.06 -7.51
CA TRP A 7 -11.89 16.82 -8.01
C TRP A 7 -11.75 15.72 -6.94
N ARG A 8 -11.91 16.04 -5.65
CA ARG A 8 -11.87 15.04 -4.57
C ARG A 8 -13.23 14.37 -4.45
N ARG A 9 -13.54 13.51 -5.43
CA ARG A 9 -14.72 12.64 -5.33
C ARG A 9 -14.48 11.62 -4.21
N PRO A 10 -15.48 11.34 -3.35
CA PRO A 10 -15.36 10.25 -2.40
C PRO A 10 -15.10 8.94 -3.16
N VAL A 11 -14.17 8.14 -2.65
CA VAL A 11 -13.92 6.80 -3.19
C VAL A 11 -15.22 6.01 -3.08
N LYS A 12 -15.74 5.54 -4.21
CA LYS A 12 -16.92 4.68 -4.22
C LYS A 12 -16.53 3.30 -3.72
N ALA A 13 -17.14 2.86 -2.64
CA ALA A 13 -17.13 1.47 -2.24
C ALA A 13 -18.20 0.69 -3.04
N PRO A 14 -17.96 -0.57 -3.41
CA PRO A 14 -16.71 -1.30 -3.22
C PRO A 14 -15.61 -0.78 -4.16
N ILE A 15 -14.36 -0.79 -3.70
CA ILE A 15 -13.22 -0.41 -4.55
C ILE A 15 -13.03 -1.40 -5.71
N PRO A 16 -12.51 -0.94 -6.87
CA PRO A 16 -12.32 -1.80 -8.04
C PRO A 16 -11.43 -3.01 -7.74
N THR A 17 -11.81 -4.18 -8.27
CA THR A 17 -11.06 -5.44 -8.10
C THR A 17 -9.60 -5.32 -8.53
N SER A 18 -9.30 -4.54 -9.56
CA SER A 18 -7.93 -4.28 -10.05
C SER A 18 -7.03 -3.57 -9.03
N VAL A 19 -7.61 -2.88 -8.06
CA VAL A 19 -6.89 -2.11 -7.04
C VAL A 19 -6.73 -2.92 -5.74
N LYS A 20 -7.65 -3.85 -5.46
CA LYS A 20 -7.67 -4.66 -4.23
C LYS A 20 -6.33 -5.32 -3.92
N ALA A 21 -5.76 -6.05 -4.89
CA ALA A 21 -4.48 -6.73 -4.73
C ALA A 21 -3.30 -5.76 -4.51
N GLN A 22 -3.38 -4.55 -5.08
CA GLN A 22 -2.32 -3.54 -4.93
C GLN A 22 -2.34 -2.90 -3.54
N LEU A 23 -3.53 -2.66 -2.98
CA LEU A 23 -3.67 -2.15 -1.62
C LEU A 23 -3.22 -3.19 -0.60
N ILE A 24 -3.58 -4.47 -0.77
CA ILE A 24 -3.06 -5.56 0.07
C ILE A 24 -1.52 -5.55 0.06
N ARG A 25 -0.89 -5.50 -1.12
CA ARG A 25 0.57 -5.41 -1.20
C ARG A 25 1.12 -4.17 -0.49
N HIS A 26 0.53 -3.00 -0.73
CA HIS A 26 1.00 -1.78 -0.09
C HIS A 26 0.89 -1.84 1.45
N PHE A 27 -0.21 -2.35 1.99
CA PHE A 27 -0.41 -2.41 3.44
C PHE A 27 0.32 -3.58 4.11
N SER A 28 0.74 -4.61 3.36
CA SER A 28 1.49 -5.75 3.90
C SER A 28 3.00 -5.59 3.79
N ILE A 29 3.51 -4.99 2.71
CA ILE A 29 4.97 -4.88 2.44
C ILE A 29 5.43 -3.46 2.11
N GLY A 30 4.54 -2.46 2.16
CA GLY A 30 4.84 -1.06 1.90
C GLY A 30 5.01 -0.69 0.43
N LEU A 31 4.94 -1.66 -0.50
CA LEU A 31 5.17 -1.44 -1.92
C LEU A 31 4.05 -2.04 -2.77
N LEU A 32 3.62 -1.32 -3.81
CA LEU A 32 2.70 -1.85 -4.82
C LEU A 32 3.40 -2.92 -5.68
N TYR A 33 4.68 -2.69 -5.95
CA TYR A 33 5.57 -3.56 -6.71
C TYR A 33 6.71 -4.03 -5.79
N PRO A 34 6.70 -5.29 -5.34
CA PRO A 34 7.74 -5.81 -4.46
C PRO A 34 9.10 -5.83 -5.16
N ILE A 35 10.16 -5.71 -4.37
CA ILE A 35 11.53 -5.96 -4.84
C ILE A 35 11.73 -7.47 -4.96
N ASN A 36 11.84 -7.97 -6.19
CA ASN A 36 12.10 -9.37 -6.53
C ASN A 36 13.59 -9.59 -6.88
N GLU A 37 13.99 -10.83 -7.11
CA GLU A 37 15.40 -11.16 -7.43
C GLU A 37 15.89 -10.49 -8.70
N GLU A 38 15.03 -10.39 -9.72
CA GLU A 38 15.37 -9.71 -10.99
C GLU A 38 15.74 -8.24 -10.75
N ILE A 39 14.93 -7.51 -9.96
CA ILE A 39 15.21 -6.11 -9.60
C ILE A 39 16.49 -6.03 -8.77
N MET A 40 16.69 -6.93 -7.81
CA MET A 40 17.92 -6.96 -6.99
C MET A 40 19.16 -7.16 -7.86
N GLU A 41 19.07 -8.02 -8.88
CA GLU A 41 20.16 -8.30 -9.79
C GLU A 41 20.50 -7.12 -10.70
N TYR A 42 19.51 -6.44 -11.27
CA TYR A 42 19.75 -5.21 -12.03
C TYR A 42 20.41 -4.12 -11.16
N ARG A 43 20.03 -4.03 -9.88
CA ARG A 43 20.63 -3.08 -8.94
C ARG A 43 22.09 -3.43 -8.65
N ARG A 44 22.42 -4.71 -8.42
CA ARG A 44 23.81 -5.17 -8.27
C ARG A 44 24.66 -4.81 -9.50
N LYS A 45 24.17 -5.12 -10.70
CA LYS A 45 24.84 -4.80 -11.98
C LYS A 45 25.06 -3.30 -12.18
N SER A 46 24.18 -2.48 -11.60
CA SER A 46 24.26 -1.03 -11.64
C SER A 46 25.10 -0.42 -10.50
N GLY A 47 25.76 -1.25 -9.67
CA GLY A 47 26.55 -0.79 -8.51
C GLY A 47 25.72 -0.26 -7.34
N LEU A 48 24.41 -0.56 -7.31
CA LEU A 48 23.49 -0.16 -6.26
C LEU A 48 23.30 -1.27 -5.24
N ALA A 49 22.94 -0.91 -4.01
CA ALA A 49 22.53 -1.88 -2.99
C ALA A 49 21.32 -2.70 -3.51
N PRO A 50 21.35 -4.06 -3.39
CA PRO A 50 20.31 -4.93 -3.95
C PRO A 50 18.91 -4.56 -3.47
N VAL A 51 18.74 -4.38 -2.16
CA VAL A 51 17.50 -3.86 -1.57
C VAL A 51 17.63 -2.34 -1.44
N PRO A 52 16.78 -1.52 -2.09
CA PRO A 52 16.77 -0.06 -1.89
C PRO A 52 16.33 0.33 -0.47
N PRO A 53 16.53 1.59 -0.05
CA PRO A 53 16.03 2.10 1.22
C PRO A 53 14.50 2.31 1.18
N THR A 54 13.74 1.21 1.12
CA THR A 54 12.27 1.16 1.10
C THR A 54 11.75 0.37 2.31
N ALA A 55 10.44 0.17 2.41
CA ALA A 55 9.81 -0.65 3.45
C ALA A 55 10.32 -2.10 3.52
N HIS A 56 10.91 -2.64 2.44
CA HIS A 56 11.61 -3.94 2.50
C HIS A 56 12.88 -3.90 3.38
N ARG A 57 13.51 -2.73 3.52
CA ARG A 57 14.64 -2.50 4.40
C ARG A 57 14.19 -2.01 5.79
N TYR A 58 13.10 -1.26 5.84
CA TYR A 58 12.55 -0.61 7.04
C TYR A 58 11.12 -1.13 7.32
N PRO A 59 10.97 -2.36 7.86
CA PRO A 59 9.66 -2.96 8.08
C PRO A 59 8.78 -2.17 9.06
N GLU A 60 9.38 -1.39 9.96
CA GLU A 60 8.68 -0.46 10.86
C GLU A 60 7.83 0.57 10.10
N ALA A 61 8.25 0.97 8.91
CA ALA A 61 7.49 1.90 8.08
C ALA A 61 6.14 1.32 7.62
N VAL A 62 6.04 -0.02 7.49
CA VAL A 62 4.75 -0.68 7.19
C VAL A 62 3.81 -0.57 8.39
N GLN A 63 4.34 -0.71 9.61
CA GLN A 63 3.55 -0.60 10.84
C GLN A 63 3.00 0.81 11.03
N ASP A 64 3.80 1.83 10.69
CA ASP A 64 3.35 3.23 10.70
C ASP A 64 2.22 3.45 9.68
N VAL A 65 2.35 2.91 8.47
CA VAL A 65 1.27 2.97 7.46
C VAL A 65 0.00 2.30 7.98
N GLN A 66 0.08 1.08 8.53
CA GLN A 66 -1.07 0.38 9.07
C GLN A 66 -1.73 1.16 10.21
N THR A 67 -0.93 1.78 11.09
CA THR A 67 -1.42 2.64 12.18
C THR A 67 -2.22 3.82 11.64
N LEU A 68 -1.70 4.51 10.61
CA LEU A 68 -2.40 5.62 9.97
C LEU A 68 -3.70 5.18 9.28
N ILE A 69 -3.69 4.06 8.56
CA ILE A 69 -4.88 3.53 7.86
C ILE A 69 -5.99 3.19 8.87
N LYS A 70 -5.66 2.54 9.99
CA LYS A 70 -6.60 2.27 11.09
C LYS A 70 -7.12 3.57 11.72
N ALA A 71 -6.25 4.52 12.04
CA ALA A 71 -6.62 5.80 12.64
C ALA A 71 -7.57 6.62 11.74
N MET A 72 -7.33 6.60 10.42
CA MET A 72 -8.15 7.30 9.43
C MET A 72 -9.41 6.52 9.01
N LYS A 73 -9.60 5.30 9.54
CA LYS A 73 -10.69 4.36 9.21
C LYS A 73 -10.76 4.06 7.71
N VAL A 74 -9.61 4.03 7.03
CA VAL A 74 -9.56 3.77 5.58
C VAL A 74 -9.87 2.31 5.31
N ASP A 75 -9.32 1.39 6.11
CA ASP A 75 -9.65 -0.04 6.19
C ASP A 75 -11.17 -0.28 6.17
N LYS A 76 -11.91 0.38 7.07
CA LYS A 76 -13.37 0.26 7.18
C LYS A 76 -14.09 0.82 5.96
N LYS A 77 -13.61 1.93 5.40
CA LYS A 77 -14.21 2.56 4.21
C LYS A 77 -14.06 1.71 2.96
N ILE A 78 -13.01 0.90 2.87
CA ILE A 78 -12.73 0.04 1.71
C ILE A 78 -13.13 -1.43 1.94
N GLY A 79 -13.62 -1.77 3.14
CA GLY A 79 -14.02 -3.13 3.52
C GLY A 79 -12.83 -4.10 3.61
N LEU A 80 -11.66 -3.64 4.06
CA LEU A 80 -10.47 -4.47 4.23
C LEU A 80 -10.21 -4.71 5.71
N ASP A 81 -10.08 -5.97 6.12
CA ASP A 81 -9.50 -6.33 7.40
C ASP A 81 -7.97 -6.25 7.28
N LEU A 82 -7.34 -5.36 8.06
CA LEU A 82 -5.89 -5.16 8.02
C LEU A 82 -5.09 -6.22 8.76
N ASP A 83 -5.71 -7.00 9.65
CA ASP A 83 -5.01 -8.03 10.40
C ASP A 83 -4.93 -9.32 9.57
N THR A 84 -5.96 -9.62 8.76
CA THR A 84 -5.97 -10.77 7.86
C THR A 84 -5.60 -10.43 6.41
N MET A 85 -5.63 -9.15 6.03
CA MET A 85 -5.51 -8.67 4.65
C MET A 85 -6.59 -9.23 3.70
N GLU A 86 -7.78 -9.50 4.23
CA GLU A 86 -8.93 -10.01 3.48
C GLU A 86 -10.02 -8.95 3.33
N TYR A 87 -10.61 -8.87 2.14
CA TYR A 87 -11.77 -8.02 1.91
C TYR A 87 -13.02 -8.68 2.46
N GLN A 88 -13.75 -7.98 3.31
CA GLN A 88 -15.07 -8.38 3.76
C GLN A 88 -16.07 -8.08 2.64
N CYS A 89 -16.70 -9.13 2.11
CA CYS A 89 -17.73 -9.06 1.07
C CYS A 89 -19.03 -8.46 1.61
#